data_AF-A0A7C6NHR0-F1
#
_entry.id   AF-A0A7C6NHR0-F1
#
_cell.length_a   1.000
_cell.length_b   1.000
_cell.length_c   1.000
_cell.angle_alpha   90.00
_cell.angle_beta   90.00
_cell.angle_gamma   90.00
#
_symmetry.space_group_name_H-M   'P 1'
#
loop_
_entity.id
_entity.type
_entity.pdbx_description
1 polymer ?
#
loop_
_entity_poly.entity_id
_entity_poly.type
_entity_poly.pdbx_seq_one_letter_code
_entity_poly.pdbx_strand_id
1 'polypeptide(L)'
;MNCDIASLDKFDILDIGSYDLVIFGGGIYAGKINGINFIKMNWPLLERKKIIVFATGVTAPIPGEIEIIKKDNIPPNMDIEFFYFQSGLNYAKMSIAKKLFVKVFKSFLKAKKDKTDIEQGFLDAIENPYDYSNISQVEPLISYINGI
;
A
#
# COMPACT_ATOMS: atom_id res chain seq x y z
N MET A 1 -14.07 -15.62 8.30
CA MET A 1 -13.34 -14.70 9.20
C MET A 1 -14.33 -13.66 9.71
N ASN A 2 -14.38 -13.46 11.03
CA ASN A 2 -15.01 -12.29 11.63
C ASN A 2 -13.86 -11.36 12.04
N CYS A 3 -13.89 -10.11 11.61
CA CYS A 3 -12.92 -9.10 12.01
C CYS A 3 -13.61 -7.76 12.18
N ASP A 4 -13.07 -6.94 13.07
CA ASP A 4 -13.41 -5.54 13.15
C ASP A 4 -12.69 -4.77 12.04
N ILE A 5 -13.38 -3.78 11.47
CA ILE A 5 -12.85 -2.95 10.40
C ILE A 5 -12.97 -1.49 10.84
N ALA A 6 -11.84 -0.79 10.89
CA ALA A 6 -11.79 0.63 11.19
C ALA A 6 -10.98 1.36 10.12
N SER A 7 -11.37 2.60 9.81
CA SER A 7 -10.49 3.51 9.09
C SER A 7 -9.42 4.04 10.04
N LEU A 8 -8.21 4.28 9.52
CA LEU A 8 -7.06 4.64 10.35
C LEU A 8 -7.29 5.89 11.22
N ASP A 9 -8.06 6.86 10.71
CA ASP A 9 -8.43 8.10 11.40
C ASP A 9 -9.43 7.89 12.56
N LYS A 10 -10.04 6.71 12.64
CA LYS A 10 -11.04 6.35 13.66
C LYS A 10 -10.56 5.22 14.59
N PHE A 11 -9.37 4.67 14.35
CA PHE A 11 -8.83 3.60 15.16
C PHE A 11 -8.03 4.18 16.33
N ASP A 12 -8.40 3.83 17.55
CA ASP A 12 -7.60 4.13 18.73
C ASP A 12 -6.53 3.05 18.90
N ILE A 13 -5.26 3.46 18.93
CA ILE A 13 -4.14 2.53 19.13
C ILE A 13 -4.25 1.78 20.45
N LEU A 14 -4.96 2.30 21.45
CA LEU A 14 -5.17 1.61 22.72
C LEU A 14 -5.99 0.32 22.56
N ASP A 15 -6.83 0.22 21.53
CA ASP A 15 -7.64 -0.97 21.25
C ASP A 15 -6.80 -2.13 20.68
N ILE A 16 -5.57 -1.87 20.24
CA ILE A 16 -4.69 -2.87 19.61
C ILE A 16 -4.41 -4.09 20.52
N GLY A 17 -4.51 -3.90 21.84
CA GLY A 17 -4.31 -4.96 22.82
C GLY A 17 -5.29 -6.13 22.65
N SER A 18 -6.49 -5.84 22.18
CA SER A 18 -7.60 -6.79 22.00
C SER A 18 -7.48 -7.68 20.76
N TYR A 19 -6.48 -7.43 19.91
CA TYR A 19 -6.28 -8.15 18.65
C TYR A 19 -4.98 -8.96 18.67
N ASP A 20 -5.03 -10.21 18.21
CA ASP A 20 -3.84 -11.04 18.03
C ASP A 20 -3.21 -10.87 16.62
N LEU A 21 -4.08 -10.60 15.64
CA LEU A 21 -3.74 -10.37 14.24
C LEU A 21 -4.20 -8.97 13.83
N VAL A 22 -3.29 -8.21 13.22
CA VAL A 22 -3.55 -6.86 12.71
C VAL A 22 -3.23 -6.83 11.23
N ILE A 23 -4.20 -6.41 10.41
CA ILE A 23 -4.03 -6.26 8.97
C ILE A 23 -4.14 -4.78 8.62
N PHE A 24 -3.04 -4.21 8.16
CA PHE A 24 -2.97 -2.82 7.71
C PHE A 24 -2.98 -2.75 6.18
N GLY A 25 -3.95 -2.01 5.62
CA GLY A 25 -4.11 -1.86 4.18
C GLY A 25 -3.97 -0.42 3.73
N GLY A 26 -3.20 -0.18 2.66
CA GLY A 26 -3.04 1.17 2.10
C GLY A 26 -2.81 1.21 0.59
N GLY A 27 -3.26 2.28 -0.06
CA GLY A 27 -2.87 2.57 -1.44
C GLY A 27 -1.48 3.20 -1.51
N ILE A 28 -0.73 2.93 -2.59
CA ILE A 28 0.59 3.52 -2.83
C ILE A 28 0.45 4.86 -3.54
N TYR A 29 1.08 5.89 -2.97
CA TYR A 29 1.23 7.21 -3.57
C TYR A 29 2.70 7.61 -3.55
N ALA A 30 3.28 7.89 -4.72
CA ALA A 30 4.69 8.26 -4.87
C ALA A 30 5.65 7.30 -4.13
N GLY A 31 5.43 5.99 -4.30
CA GLY A 31 6.26 4.94 -3.68
C GLY A 31 5.99 4.69 -2.19
N LYS A 32 5.10 5.46 -1.54
CA LYS A 32 4.76 5.27 -0.12
C LYS A 32 3.35 4.71 0.07
N ILE A 33 3.23 3.73 0.97
CA ILE A 33 1.94 3.19 1.41
C ILE A 33 1.25 4.23 2.28
N ASN A 34 0.03 4.61 1.92
CA ASN A 34 -0.73 5.59 2.67
C ASN A 34 -0.95 5.13 4.12
N GLY A 35 -0.64 6.01 5.08
CA GLY A 35 -0.80 5.75 6.51
C GLY A 35 0.28 4.85 7.15
N ILE A 36 1.27 4.36 6.41
CA ILE A 36 2.30 3.42 6.94
C ILE A 36 3.07 3.95 8.16
N ASN A 37 3.16 5.27 8.31
CA ASN A 37 3.80 5.89 9.46
C ASN A 37 3.12 5.51 10.78
N PHE A 38 1.84 5.17 10.79
CA PHE A 38 1.16 4.66 11.97
C PHE A 38 1.83 3.40 12.52
N ILE A 39 2.19 2.45 11.66
CA ILE A 39 2.90 1.23 12.06
C ILE A 39 4.26 1.58 12.65
N LYS A 40 5.00 2.47 11.98
CA LYS A 40 6.35 2.87 12.42
C LYS A 40 6.34 3.56 13.79
N MET A 41 5.39 4.48 14.00
CA MET A 41 5.29 5.26 15.23
C MET A 41 4.80 4.43 16.43
N ASN A 42 4.02 3.38 16.17
CA ASN A 42 3.43 2.54 17.21
C ASN A 42 4.07 1.15 17.29
N TRP A 43 5.24 0.97 16.67
CA TRP A 43 5.93 -0.33 16.61
C TRP A 43 6.11 -1.01 17.98
N PRO A 44 6.47 -0.31 19.08
CA PRO A 44 6.61 -0.96 20.40
C PRO A 44 5.33 -1.66 20.91
N LEU A 45 4.16 -1.24 20.45
CA LEU A 45 2.87 -1.86 20.77
C LEU A 45 2.52 -2.99 19.77
N LEU A 46 2.94 -2.83 18.52
CA LEU A 46 2.63 -3.73 17.41
C LEU A 46 3.60 -4.90 17.29
N GLU A 47 4.85 -4.76 17.72
CA GLU A 47 5.91 -5.78 17.58
C GLU A 47 5.62 -7.07 18.34
N ARG A 48 4.63 -7.04 19.24
CA ARG A 48 4.15 -8.19 20.02
C ARG A 48 2.96 -8.90 19.36
N LYS A 49 2.48 -8.40 18.23
CA LYS A 49 1.31 -8.91 17.50
C LYS A 49 1.73 -9.48 16.15
N LYS A 50 0.89 -10.31 15.54
CA LYS A 50 1.11 -10.71 14.14
C LYS A 50 0.62 -9.58 13.23
N ILE A 51 1.55 -8.97 12.50
CA ILE A 51 1.27 -7.82 11.64
C ILE A 51 1.35 -8.25 10.17
N ILE A 52 0.28 -7.99 9.43
CA ILE A 52 0.23 -8.10 7.97
C ILE A 52 0.04 -6.69 7.41
N VAL A 53 0.84 -6.33 6.42
CA VAL A 53 0.62 -5.12 5.62
C VAL A 53 0.28 -5.54 4.20
N PHE A 54 -0.78 -4.98 3.63
CA PHE A 54 -0.99 -5.05 2.18
C PHE A 54 -1.01 -3.67 1.54
N ALA A 55 -0.50 -3.61 0.33
CA ALA A 55 -0.50 -2.42 -0.49
C ALA A 55 -1.28 -2.63 -1.79
N THR A 56 -2.03 -1.62 -2.21
CA THR A 56 -2.61 -1.54 -3.56
C THR A 56 -1.86 -0.49 -4.35
N GLY A 57 -1.43 -0.80 -5.57
CA GLY A 57 -0.69 0.14 -6.41
C GLY A 57 -0.99 -0.04 -7.88
N VAL A 58 -0.49 0.86 -8.71
CA VAL A 58 -0.67 0.78 -10.16
C VAL A 58 0.41 -0.08 -10.82
N THR A 59 1.64 -0.04 -10.29
CA THR A 59 2.80 -0.77 -10.82
C THR A 59 2.50 -2.26 -11.03
N ALA A 60 3.01 -2.83 -12.13
CA ALA A 60 2.98 -4.27 -12.31
C ALA A 60 3.67 -4.98 -11.13
N PRO A 61 3.22 -6.17 -10.71
CA PRO A 61 3.78 -6.89 -9.57
C PRO A 61 5.12 -7.57 -9.91
N ILE A 62 6.11 -6.78 -10.33
CA ILE A 62 7.46 -7.24 -10.64
C ILE A 62 8.19 -7.49 -9.31
N PRO A 63 8.68 -8.71 -9.02
CA PRO A 63 9.21 -9.06 -7.70
C PRO A 63 10.24 -8.08 -7.13
N GLY A 64 11.19 -7.62 -7.94
CA GLY A 64 12.21 -6.65 -7.52
C GLY A 64 11.64 -5.28 -7.14
N GLU A 65 10.67 -4.77 -7.90
CA GLU A 65 10.00 -3.50 -7.61
C GLU A 65 9.14 -3.60 -6.34
N ILE A 66 8.45 -4.73 -6.15
CA ILE A 66 7.65 -4.99 -4.95
C ILE A 66 8.54 -5.09 -3.71
N GLU A 67 9.72 -5.70 -3.83
CA GLU A 67 10.70 -5.75 -2.75
C GLU A 67 11.24 -4.35 -2.39
N ILE A 68 11.49 -3.49 -3.39
CA ILE A 68 11.87 -2.09 -3.16
C ILE A 68 10.75 -1.35 -2.42
N ILE A 69 9.49 -1.49 -2.87
CA ILE A 69 8.32 -0.90 -2.19
C ILE A 69 8.27 -1.36 -0.74
N LYS A 70 8.45 -2.67 -0.48
CA LYS A 70 8.48 -3.22 0.88
C LYS A 70 9.56 -2.53 1.72
N LYS A 71 10.82 -2.52 1.24
CA LYS A 71 11.97 -1.94 1.95
C LYS A 71 11.81 -0.44 2.23
N ASP A 72 11.24 0.31 1.28
CA ASP A 72 11.03 1.75 1.40
C ASP A 72 9.94 2.12 2.42
N ASN A 73 9.04 1.18 2.72
CA ASN A 73 7.88 1.42 3.57
C ASN A 73 7.99 0.71 4.92
N ILE A 74 8.66 -0.42 4.99
CA ILE A 74 8.78 -1.29 6.16
C ILE A 74 10.27 -1.47 6.49
N PRO A 75 10.74 -0.97 7.64
CA PRO A 75 12.10 -1.20 8.12
C PRO A 75 12.42 -2.70 8.22
N PRO A 76 13.65 -3.13 7.90
CA PRO A 76 14.02 -4.55 7.82
C PRO A 76 14.00 -5.29 9.15
N ASN A 77 13.97 -4.57 10.27
CA ASN A 77 13.88 -5.13 11.62
C ASN A 77 12.44 -5.35 12.09
N MET A 78 11.44 -5.00 11.29
CA MET A 78 10.03 -5.22 11.60
C MET A 78 9.56 -6.54 10.98
N ASP A 79 9.15 -7.48 11.82
CA ASP A 79 8.57 -8.75 11.37
C ASP A 79 7.13 -8.52 10.87
N ILE A 80 7.02 -8.23 9.57
CA ILE A 80 5.77 -7.89 8.90
C ILE A 80 5.67 -8.70 7.61
N GLU A 81 4.57 -9.46 7.50
CA GLU A 81 4.20 -10.10 6.26
C GLU A 81 3.63 -9.05 5.28
N PHE A 82 4.07 -9.11 4.02
CA PHE A 82 3.74 -8.06 3.05
C PHE A 82 3.10 -8.63 1.79
N PHE A 83 1.94 -8.09 1.43
CA PHE A 83 1.23 -8.43 0.20
C PHE A 83 1.07 -7.21 -0.69
N TYR A 84 1.19 -7.42 -2.00
CA TYR A 84 0.94 -6.38 -3.00
C TYR A 84 -0.16 -6.84 -3.95
N PHE A 85 -1.13 -5.96 -4.19
CA PHE A 85 -2.20 -6.19 -5.15
C PHE A 85 -2.17 -5.09 -6.21
N GLN A 86 -2.04 -5.48 -7.47
CA GLN A 86 -2.13 -4.53 -8.56
C GLN A 86 -3.56 -4.03 -8.69
N SER A 87 -3.71 -2.73 -8.84
CA SER A 87 -4.98 -2.03 -8.93
C SER A 87 -4.96 -1.11 -10.15
N GLY A 88 -5.83 -0.11 -10.16
CA GLY A 88 -5.96 0.85 -11.23
C GLY A 88 -5.79 2.29 -10.81
N LEU A 89 -5.79 3.17 -11.80
CA LEU A 89 -5.85 4.61 -11.59
C LEU A 89 -7.17 5.16 -12.14
N ASN A 90 -8.14 5.38 -11.26
CA ASN A 90 -9.43 5.95 -11.65
C ASN A 90 -9.42 7.49 -11.50
N TYR A 91 -8.95 8.18 -12.54
CA TYR A 91 -8.94 9.65 -12.58
C TYR A 91 -10.32 10.26 -12.40
N ALA A 92 -11.38 9.66 -12.95
CA ALA A 92 -12.73 10.23 -12.92
C ALA A 92 -13.22 10.41 -11.47
N LYS A 93 -12.93 9.43 -10.61
CA LYS A 93 -13.35 9.40 -9.20
C LYS A 93 -12.39 10.12 -8.24
N MET A 94 -11.27 10.68 -8.73
CA MET A 94 -10.36 11.47 -7.89
C MET A 94 -10.95 12.83 -7.53
N SER A 95 -10.72 13.27 -6.27
CA SER A 95 -11.02 14.64 -5.86
C SER A 95 -10.15 15.66 -6.63
N ILE A 96 -10.60 16.92 -6.69
CA ILE A 96 -9.88 17.99 -7.39
C ILE A 96 -8.45 18.15 -6.86
N ALA A 97 -8.26 18.10 -5.54
CA ALA A 97 -6.95 18.17 -4.91
C ALA A 97 -6.02 17.01 -5.34
N LYS A 98 -6.54 15.78 -5.38
CA LYS A 98 -5.78 14.62 -5.87
C LYS A 98 -5.43 14.76 -7.35
N LYS A 99 -6.35 15.23 -8.19
CA LYS A 99 -6.09 15.50 -9.61
C LYS A 99 -4.97 16.52 -9.80
N LEU A 100 -4.97 17.60 -9.01
CA LEU A 100 -3.91 18.61 -9.05
C LEU A 100 -2.56 18.02 -8.62
N PHE A 101 -2.53 17.26 -7.52
CA PHE A 101 -1.32 16.56 -7.07
C PHE A 101 -0.75 15.66 -8.17
N VAL A 102 -1.58 14.80 -8.77
CA VAL A 102 -1.13 13.91 -9.83
C VAL A 102 -0.63 14.70 -11.05
N LYS A 103 -1.26 15.82 -11.40
CA LYS A 103 -0.80 16.69 -12.50
C LYS A 103 0.59 17.28 -12.21
N VAL A 104 0.84 17.77 -11.00
CA VAL A 104 2.15 18.28 -10.58
C VAL A 104 3.20 17.17 -10.59
N PHE A 105 2.86 16.02 -10.01
CA PHE A 105 3.77 14.88 -9.95
C PHE A 105 4.10 14.32 -11.34
N LYS A 106 3.12 14.26 -12.24
CA LYS A 106 3.33 13.93 -13.66
C LYS A 106 4.36 14.87 -14.31
N SER A 107 4.22 16.18 -14.13
CA SER A 107 5.15 17.16 -14.69
C SER A 107 6.56 16.99 -14.13
N PHE A 108 6.68 16.77 -12.82
CA PHE A 108 7.95 16.49 -12.16
C PHE A 108 8.62 15.23 -12.75
N LEU A 109 7.89 14.12 -12.82
CA LEU A 109 8.41 12.87 -13.37
C LEU A 109 8.82 13.03 -14.85
N LYS A 110 8.05 13.76 -15.67
CA LYS A 110 8.41 14.04 -17.07
C LYS A 110 9.75 14.76 -17.19
N ALA A 111 10.06 15.67 -16.26
CA ALA A 111 11.33 16.41 -16.25
C ALA A 111 12.52 15.59 -15.72
N LYS A 112 12.27 14.58 -14.87
CA LYS A 112 13.30 13.68 -14.33
C LYS A 112 13.90 12.80 -15.43
N LYS A 113 15.23 12.68 -15.50
CA LYS A 113 15.91 11.89 -16.56
C LYS A 113 16.04 10.41 -16.19
N ASP A 114 16.25 10.12 -14.92
CA ASP A 114 16.57 8.83 -14.31
C ASP A 114 15.36 8.24 -13.58
N LYS A 115 14.27 7.99 -14.31
CA LYS A 115 13.04 7.44 -13.73
C LYS A 115 13.24 5.98 -13.31
N THR A 116 12.68 5.58 -12.18
CA THR A 116 12.53 4.16 -11.83
C THR A 116 11.39 3.52 -12.61
N ASP A 117 11.31 2.18 -12.62
CA ASP A 117 10.21 1.46 -13.28
C ASP A 117 8.86 1.74 -12.58
N ILE A 118 8.84 1.90 -11.25
CA ILE A 118 7.65 2.40 -10.53
C ILE A 118 7.22 3.80 -11.04
N GLU A 119 8.16 4.72 -11.19
CA GLU A 119 7.88 6.09 -11.65
C GLU A 119 7.37 6.09 -13.10
N GLN A 120 7.96 5.24 -13.96
CA GLN A 120 7.52 5.08 -15.35
C GLN A 120 6.14 4.43 -15.41
N GLY A 121 5.90 3.35 -14.67
CA GLY A 121 4.60 2.68 -14.62
C GLY A 121 3.47 3.59 -14.12
N PHE A 122 3.77 4.52 -13.20
CA PHE A 122 2.81 5.53 -12.78
C PHE A 122 2.48 6.54 -13.89
N LEU A 123 3.48 7.00 -14.67
CA LEU A 123 3.24 7.86 -15.84
C LEU A 123 2.37 7.15 -16.88
N ASP A 124 2.68 5.89 -17.18
CA ASP A 124 1.95 5.09 -18.15
C ASP A 124 0.49 4.90 -17.72
N ALA A 125 0.26 4.64 -16.42
CA ALA A 125 -1.09 4.51 -15.85
C ALA A 125 -1.90 5.82 -15.87
N ILE A 126 -1.23 6.99 -15.89
CA ILE A 126 -1.93 8.28 -16.06
C ILE A 126 -2.33 8.48 -17.53
N GLU A 127 -1.45 8.14 -18.46
CA GLU A 127 -1.67 8.37 -19.89
C GLU A 127 -2.61 7.34 -20.51
N ASN A 128 -2.54 6.10 -20.02
CA ASN A 128 -3.38 4.98 -20.41
C ASN A 128 -4.00 4.36 -19.15
N PRO A 129 -5.07 4.96 -18.59
CA PRO A 129 -5.69 4.45 -17.38
C PRO A 129 -6.22 3.04 -17.56
N TYR A 130 -5.91 2.19 -16.58
CA TYR A 130 -6.43 0.83 -16.47
C TYR A 130 -6.96 0.58 -15.05
N ASP A 131 -7.70 -0.51 -14.91
CA ASP A 131 -8.07 -1.08 -13.62
C ASP A 131 -7.86 -2.58 -13.63
N TYR A 132 -6.74 -3.01 -13.02
CA TYR A 132 -6.42 -4.42 -12.83
C TYR A 132 -6.90 -4.96 -11.47
N SER A 133 -7.66 -4.17 -10.71
CA SER A 133 -8.17 -4.61 -9.41
C SER A 133 -9.01 -5.88 -9.61
N ASN A 134 -8.62 -6.96 -8.94
CA ASN A 134 -9.34 -8.22 -8.97
C ASN A 134 -9.32 -8.82 -7.57
N ILE A 135 -10.50 -9.21 -7.08
CA ILE A 135 -10.65 -9.81 -5.75
C ILE A 135 -9.84 -11.09 -5.60
N SER A 136 -9.61 -11.87 -6.67
CA SER A 136 -8.81 -13.09 -6.60
C SER A 136 -7.34 -12.82 -6.21
N GLN A 137 -6.83 -11.60 -6.40
CA GLN A 137 -5.48 -11.25 -5.98
C GLN A 137 -5.28 -11.35 -4.46
N VAL A 138 -6.35 -11.29 -3.66
CA VAL A 138 -6.27 -11.39 -2.20
C VAL A 138 -6.20 -12.83 -1.70
N GLU A 139 -6.37 -13.82 -2.57
CA GLU A 139 -6.34 -15.25 -2.21
C GLU A 139 -5.07 -15.67 -1.47
N PRO A 140 -3.85 -15.23 -1.84
CA PRO A 140 -2.63 -15.55 -1.09
C PRO A 140 -2.67 -15.01 0.35
N LEU A 141 -3.22 -13.81 0.55
CA LEU A 141 -3.37 -13.21 1.88
C LEU A 141 -4.40 -13.99 2.71
N ILE A 142 -5.55 -14.36 2.12
CA ILE A 142 -6.56 -15.17 2.82
C ILE A 142 -5.98 -16.54 3.20
N SER A 143 -5.22 -17.15 2.30
CA SER A 143 -4.59 -18.45 2.51
C SER A 143 -3.57 -18.39 3.64
N TYR A 144 -2.76 -17.32 3.68
CA TYR A 144 -1.86 -17.05 4.80
C TYR A 144 -2.61 -16.92 6.12
N ILE A 145 -3.69 -16.13 6.17
CA ILE A 145 -4.48 -15.91 7.39
C ILE A 145 -5.16 -17.20 7.88
N ASN A 146 -5.60 -18.07 6.98
CA ASN A 146 -6.19 -19.35 7.38
C ASN A 146 -5.15 -20.39 7.83
N GLY A 147 -3.87 -20.17 7.53
CA GLY A 147 -2.77 -21.06 7.89
C GLY A 147 -2.05 -20.69 9.19
N ILE A 148 -2.46 -19.60 9.84
CA ILE A 148 -1.87 -19.10 11.10
C ILE A 148 -2.71 -19.44 12.32
#